data_AF-A0A2U3RQQ1-F1
#
_entry.id   AF-A0A2U3RQQ1-F1
#
_cell.length_a   1.000
_cell.length_b   1.000
_cell.length_c   1.000
_cell.angle_alpha   90.00
_cell.angle_beta   90.00
_cell.angle_gamma   90.00
#
_symmetry.space_group_name_H-M   'P 1'
#
loop_
_entity.id
_entity.type
_entity.pdbx_description
1 polymer ?
#
loop_
_entity_poly.entity_id
_entity_poly.type
_entity_poly.pdbx_seq_one_letter_code
_entity_poly.pdbx_strand_id
1 'polypeptide(L)'
;MFGDKAYISKELFHQLFSNGLRLFTNLRKDMKTYLLDIDDKLLLNKRSLIESVFNVLKKHMHLEHTRHRSHINFFVHIIASLASYSISKLNPYLISSSFSSNHLS
;
A
#
# COMPACT_ATOMS: atom_id res chain seq x y z
N MET A 1 -11.84 7.37 -10.98
CA MET A 1 -10.57 7.98 -10.51
C MET A 1 -10.28 7.50 -9.09
N PHE A 2 -9.03 7.14 -8.75
CA PHE A 2 -8.64 6.72 -7.40
C PHE A 2 -8.01 7.91 -6.68
N GLY A 3 -8.42 8.15 -5.43
CA GLY A 3 -7.90 9.25 -4.62
C GLY A 3 -7.53 8.78 -3.22
N ASP A 4 -6.90 9.65 -2.46
CA ASP A 4 -6.63 9.40 -1.05
C ASP A 4 -7.86 9.70 -0.18
N LYS A 5 -7.87 9.10 1.00
CA LYS A 5 -8.98 9.19 1.94
C LYS A 5 -9.32 10.65 2.24
N ALA A 6 -10.60 11.00 2.11
CA ALA A 6 -11.17 12.31 2.48
C ALA A 6 -10.63 13.53 1.71
N TYR A 7 -9.96 13.35 0.55
CA TYR A 7 -9.42 14.48 -0.22
C TYR A 7 -10.48 15.30 -0.99
N ILE A 8 -11.73 14.84 -1.05
CA ILE A 8 -12.79 15.42 -1.88
C ILE A 8 -14.00 15.82 -1.02
N SER A 9 -14.47 17.06 -1.18
CA SER A 9 -15.66 17.57 -0.51
C SER A 9 -16.92 16.87 -1.04
N LYS A 10 -17.99 16.84 -0.23
CA LYS A 10 -19.26 16.22 -0.62
C LYS A 10 -19.83 16.82 -1.91
N GLU A 11 -19.71 18.14 -2.07
CA GLU A 11 -20.19 18.87 -3.24
C GLU A 11 -19.44 18.48 -4.51
N LEU A 12 -18.10 18.41 -4.44
CA LEU A 12 -17.26 17.99 -5.56
C LEU A 12 -17.51 16.52 -5.93
N PHE A 13 -17.78 15.65 -4.95
CA PHE A 13 -18.19 14.27 -5.22
C PHE A 13 -19.50 14.20 -6.02
N HIS A 14 -20.52 14.97 -5.63
CA HIS A 14 -21.80 14.99 -6.36
C HIS A 14 -21.64 15.55 -7.78
N GLN A 15 -20.83 16.58 -7.97
CA GLN A 15 -20.52 17.12 -9.30
C GLN A 15 -19.81 16.07 -10.18
N LEU A 16 -18.79 15.41 -9.65
CA LEU A 16 -18.07 14.36 -10.36
C LEU A 16 -18.99 13.18 -10.71
N PHE A 17 -19.82 12.74 -9.77
CA PHE A 17 -20.77 11.65 -9.99
C PHE A 17 -21.82 12.01 -11.05
N SER A 18 -22.35 13.24 -11.02
CA SER A 18 -23.27 13.75 -12.04
C SER A 18 -22.63 13.85 -13.43
N ASN A 19 -21.31 14.04 -13.49
CA ASN A 19 -20.52 14.04 -14.72
C ASN A 19 -20.09 12.63 -15.16
N GLY A 20 -20.61 11.57 -14.53
CA GLY A 20 -20.28 10.17 -14.84
C GLY A 20 -18.91 9.71 -14.33
N LEU A 21 -18.21 10.53 -13.53
CA LEU A 21 -16.90 10.20 -12.97
C LEU A 21 -17.07 9.49 -11.63
N ARG A 22 -16.89 8.17 -11.63
CA ARG A 22 -16.95 7.35 -10.41
C ARG A 22 -15.64 7.45 -9.62
N LEU A 23 -15.75 7.83 -8.36
CA LEU A 23 -14.63 8.02 -7.46
C LEU A 23 -14.51 6.83 -6.49
N PHE A 24 -13.33 6.20 -6.46
CA PHE A 24 -13.04 5.08 -5.58
C PHE A 24 -12.15 5.56 -4.43
N THR A 25 -12.78 5.99 -3.32
CA THR A 25 -12.09 6.51 -2.13
C THR A 25 -12.71 5.97 -0.86
N ASN A 26 -11.90 5.78 0.18
CA ASN A 26 -12.41 5.47 1.51
C ASN A 26 -13.24 6.64 2.06
N LEU A 27 -14.49 6.36 2.43
CA LEU A 27 -15.39 7.30 3.08
C LEU A 27 -14.84 7.75 4.45
N ARG A 28 -14.96 9.04 4.75
CA ARG A 28 -14.76 9.56 6.10
C ARG A 28 -15.95 9.17 6.97
N LYS A 29 -15.72 8.92 8.26
CA LYS A 29 -16.75 8.52 9.25
C LYS A 29 -17.94 9.48 9.31
N ASP A 30 -17.72 10.75 9.00
CA ASP A 30 -18.73 11.83 9.06
C ASP A 30 -19.41 12.10 7.70
N MET A 31 -19.06 11.36 6.64
CA MET A 31 -19.71 11.46 5.33
C MET A 31 -20.88 10.49 5.26
N LYS A 32 -22.01 10.94 4.68
CA LYS A 32 -23.13 10.03 4.37
C LYS A 32 -22.59 8.91 3.49
N THR A 33 -22.70 7.67 3.96
CA THR A 33 -22.41 6.47 3.18
C THR A 33 -23.38 6.43 2.00
N TYR A 34 -22.95 6.96 0.86
CA TYR A 34 -23.52 6.52 -0.41
C TYR A 34 -23.21 5.03 -0.56
N LEU A 35 -24.13 4.26 -1.14
CA LEU A 35 -23.95 2.84 -1.41
C LEU A 35 -22.68 2.66 -2.25
N LEU A 36 -21.55 2.44 -1.58
CA LEU A 36 -20.38 1.87 -2.22
C LEU A 36 -20.81 0.49 -2.67
N ASP A 37 -20.75 0.29 -3.97
CA ASP A 37 -21.01 -0.99 -4.57
C ASP A 37 -20.06 -2.03 -3.98
N ILE A 38 -20.50 -3.28 -3.95
CA ILE A 38 -19.74 -4.37 -3.31
C ILE A 38 -18.36 -4.50 -3.98
N ASP A 39 -18.31 -4.27 -5.28
CA ASP A 39 -17.09 -4.25 -6.08
C ASP A 39 -16.14 -3.10 -5.70
N ASP A 40 -16.66 -1.91 -5.44
CA ASP A 40 -15.87 -0.74 -5.02
C ASP A 40 -15.20 -1.04 -3.66
N LYS A 41 -15.94 -1.68 -2.75
CA LYS A 41 -15.44 -2.08 -1.44
C LYS A 41 -14.37 -3.17 -1.55
N LEU A 42 -14.53 -4.14 -2.45
CA LEU A 42 -13.53 -5.17 -2.72
C LEU A 42 -12.23 -4.58 -3.26
N LEU A 43 -12.32 -3.63 -4.21
CA LEU A 43 -11.16 -2.94 -4.77
C LEU A 43 -10.40 -2.14 -3.71
N LEU A 44 -11.12 -1.43 -2.84
CA LEU A 44 -10.52 -0.69 -1.72
C LEU A 44 -9.80 -1.60 -0.73
N ASN A 45 -10.36 -2.77 -0.42
CA ASN A 45 -9.70 -3.76 0.43
C ASN A 45 -8.43 -4.34 -0.21
N LYS A 46 -8.47 -4.67 -1.51
CA LYS A 46 -7.27 -5.10 -2.25
C LYS A 46 -6.17 -4.04 -2.22
N ARG A 47 -6.54 -2.76 -2.38
CA ARG A 47 -5.59 -1.64 -2.26
C ARG A 47 -4.98 -1.56 -0.86
N SER A 48 -5.80 -1.68 0.20
CA SER A 48 -5.29 -1.64 1.58
C SER A 48 -4.28 -2.77 1.86
N LEU A 49 -4.51 -3.97 1.32
CA LEU A 49 -3.54 -5.07 1.41
C LEU A 49 -2.23 -4.73 0.69
N ILE A 50 -2.32 -4.18 -0.51
CA ILE A 50 -1.14 -3.78 -1.30
C ILE A 50 -0.35 -2.68 -0.56
N GLU A 51 -1.02 -1.66 -0.03
CA GLU A 51 -0.40 -0.59 0.75
C GLU A 51 0.30 -1.12 2.02
N SER A 52 -0.32 -2.10 2.69
CA SER A 52 0.29 -2.76 3.86
C SER A 52 1.57 -3.49 3.50
N VAL A 53 1.56 -4.28 2.41
CA VAL A 53 2.77 -4.97 1.90
C VAL A 53 3.85 -3.95 1.54
N PHE A 54 3.50 -2.87 0.83
CA PHE A 54 4.45 -1.80 0.49
C PHE A 54 5.02 -1.12 1.73
N ASN A 55 4.22 -0.86 2.76
CA ASN A 55 4.70 -0.28 4.01
C ASN A 55 5.71 -1.23 4.71
N VAL A 56 5.49 -2.54 4.68
CA VAL A 56 6.46 -3.52 5.21
C VAL A 56 7.75 -3.49 4.39
N LEU A 57 7.67 -3.52 3.06
CA LEU A 57 8.84 -3.47 2.19
C LEU A 57 9.67 -2.19 2.40
N LYS A 58 9.00 -1.05 2.55
CA LYS A 58 9.66 0.24 2.81
C LYS A 58 10.37 0.26 4.17
N LYS A 59 9.69 -0.18 5.23
CA LYS A 59 10.22 -0.11 6.61
C LYS A 59 11.25 -1.19 6.91
N HIS A 60 10.99 -2.44 6.51
CA HIS A 60 11.81 -3.58 6.91
C HIS A 60 12.83 -4.00 5.85
N MET A 61 12.58 -3.71 4.58
CA MET A 61 13.50 -4.05 3.48
C MET A 61 14.23 -2.81 2.92
N HIS A 62 14.10 -1.66 3.59
CA HIS A 62 14.79 -0.39 3.28
C HIS A 62 14.60 0.14 1.86
N LEU A 63 13.48 -0.20 1.20
CA LEU A 63 13.22 0.15 -0.19
C LEU A 63 13.26 1.67 -0.48
N GLU A 64 12.99 2.52 0.52
CA GLU A 64 13.06 3.99 0.38
C GLU A 64 14.48 4.57 0.55
N HIS A 65 15.35 3.83 1.25
CA HIS A 65 16.67 4.32 1.65
C HIS A 65 17.79 3.78 0.75
N THR A 66 17.49 2.85 -0.17
CA THR A 66 18.47 2.31 -1.10
C THR A 66 18.77 3.28 -2.24
N ARG A 67 19.93 3.94 -2.16
CA ARG A 67 20.48 4.71 -3.29
C ARG A 67 21.06 3.76 -4.34
N HIS A 68 20.24 3.40 -5.32
CA HIS A 68 20.69 2.58 -6.44
C HIS A 68 21.54 3.41 -7.41
N ARG A 69 22.76 2.95 -7.69
CA ARG A 69 23.63 3.54 -8.72
C ARG A 69 23.33 3.04 -10.14
N SER A 70 22.45 2.03 -10.27
CA SER A 70 22.05 1.42 -11.53
C SER A 70 20.60 0.91 -11.43
N HIS A 71 19.84 1.06 -12.52
CA HIS A 71 18.46 0.57 -12.64
C HIS A 71 18.36 -0.96 -12.48
N ILE A 72 19.38 -1.71 -12.92
CA ILE A 72 19.42 -3.17 -12.76
C ILE A 72 19.48 -3.54 -11.28
N ASN A 73 20.33 -2.85 -10.50
CA ASN A 73 20.45 -3.08 -9.07
C ASN A 73 19.18 -2.69 -8.31
N PHE A 74 18.41 -1.71 -8.81
CA PHE A 74 17.09 -1.39 -8.28
C PHE A 74 16.10 -2.54 -8.48
N PHE A 75 16.01 -3.09 -9.70
CA PHE A 75 15.12 -4.22 -9.98
C PHE A 75 15.50 -5.47 -9.18
N VAL A 76 16.79 -5.79 -9.08
CA VAL A 76 17.28 -6.92 -8.27
C VAL A 76 16.88 -6.72 -6.80
N HIS A 77 17.02 -5.51 -6.26
CA HIS A 77 16.64 -5.21 -4.89
C HIS A 77 15.12 -5.32 -4.66
N ILE A 78 14.29 -4.89 -5.61
CA ILE A 78 12.83 -5.09 -5.57
C ILE A 78 12.50 -6.59 -5.50
N ILE A 79 13.05 -7.39 -6.40
CA ILE A 79 12.78 -8.84 -6.47
C ILE A 79 13.25 -9.54 -5.20
N ALA A 80 14.45 -9.20 -4.71
CA ALA A 80 14.98 -9.76 -3.45
C ALA A 80 14.12 -9.39 -2.24
N SER A 81 13.62 -8.15 -2.17
CA SER A 81 12.75 -7.69 -1.09
C SER A 81 11.40 -8.41 -1.10
N LEU A 82 10.82 -8.64 -2.29
CA LEU A 82 9.62 -9.45 -2.48
C LEU A 82 9.81 -10.91 -2.08
N ALA A 83 10.94 -11.52 -2.48
CA ALA A 83 11.28 -12.89 -2.11
C ALA A 83 11.46 -13.04 -0.59
N SER A 84 12.19 -12.10 0.03
CA SER A 84 12.38 -12.05 1.48
C SER A 84 11.05 -11.90 2.23
N TYR A 85 10.16 -11.04 1.74
CA TYR A 85 8.80 -10.90 2.30
C TYR A 85 7.99 -12.21 2.21
N SER A 86 8.04 -12.90 1.07
CA SER A 86 7.34 -14.19 0.90
C SER A 86 7.84 -15.27 1.86
N ILE A 87 9.16 -15.37 2.05
CA ILE A 87 9.78 -16.31 3.00
C ILE A 87 9.41 -15.94 4.45
N SER A 88 9.47 -14.65 4.78
CA SER A 88 9.13 -14.11 6.09
C SER A 88 7.67 -14.37 6.47
N LYS A 89 6.76 -14.31 5.49
CA LYS A 89 5.34 -14.63 5.68
C LYS A 89 5.10 -16.13 5.90
N LEU A 90 5.92 -16.99 5.31
CA LEU A 90 5.83 -18.45 5.46
C LEU A 90 6.42 -18.95 6.79
N ASN A 91 7.45 -18.25 7.31
CA ASN A 91 8.14 -18.60 8.56
C ASN A 91 8.48 -17.34 9.40
N PRO A 92 7.63 -16.96 10.37
CA PRO A 92 7.81 -15.73 11.15
C PRO A 92 9.07 -15.74 12.04
N TYR A 93 9.65 -16.91 12.33
CA TYR A 93 10.87 -17.07 13.12
C TYR A 93 12.15 -16.59 12.42
N LEU A 94 12.19 -16.54 11.08
CA LEU A 94 13.37 -16.09 10.32
C LEU A 94 13.56 -14.57 10.35
N ILE A 95 12.49 -13.83 10.65
CA ILE A 95 12.51 -12.40 10.86
C ILE A 95 13.35 -12.12 12.13
N SER A 96 13.03 -12.77 13.25
CA SER A 96 13.73 -12.54 14.53
C SER A 96 15.25 -12.75 14.46
N SER A 97 15.74 -13.69 13.66
CA SER A 97 17.17 -14.03 13.59
C SER A 97 17.99 -13.03 12.76
N SER A 98 17.41 -12.47 11.70
CA SER A 98 18.09 -11.48 10.84
C SER A 98 18.03 -10.05 11.41
N PHE A 99 17.10 -9.77 12.33
CA PHE A 99 17.04 -8.50 13.06
C PHE A 99 18.04 -8.43 14.23
N SER A 100 18.40 -9.56 14.86
CA SER A 100 19.36 -9.57 15.97
C SER A 100 20.82 -9.34 15.54
N SER A 101 21.16 -9.58 14.27
CA SER A 101 22.54 -9.45 13.77
C SER A 101 22.92 -8.03 13.34
N ASN A 102 21.97 -7.10 13.24
CA ASN A 102 22.24 -5.74 12.73
C ASN A 102 22.39 -4.67 13.83
N HIS A 103 22.52 -5.07 15.10
CA HIS A 103 22.71 -4.13 16.23
C HIS A 103 24.06 -4.24 16.95
N LEU A 104 25.05 -4.90 16.34
CA LEU A 104 26.45 -4.78 16.77
C LEU A 104 27.33 -4.35 15.60
N SER A 105 27.55 -3.04 15.50
CA SER A 105 28.81 -2.37 15.12
C SER A 105 28.64 -0.87 15.31
#